data_AF-A0A349NF34-F1
#
_entry.id   AF-A0A349NF34-F1
#
_cell.length_a   1.000
_cell.length_b   1.000
_cell.length_c   1.000
_cell.angle_alpha   90.00
_cell.angle_beta   90.00
_cell.angle_gamma   90.00
#
_symmetry.space_group_name_H-M   'P 1'
#
loop_
_entity.id
_entity.type
_entity.pdbx_description
1 polymer ?
#
loop_
_entity_poly.entity_id
_entity_poly.type
_entity_poly.pdbx_seq_one_letter_code
_entity_poly.pdbx_strand_id
1 'polypeptide(L)'
;GPKRKGVLIDAQTSYAIPLAFGIVKDQYKDKFVNNFLNTVSRQSVGDDGKTYPEYSLMTGFIGTAWICMALSETGHSDYAYKMLLNTKFPSWLYPVEQGATTIWERLNSYTKDNGFGGNNSMNSF
;
A
#
# COMPACT_ATOMS: atom_id res chain seq x y z
N GLY A 1 -33.55 2.66 2.10
CA GLY A 1 -32.09 2.44 2.14
C GLY A 1 -31.62 1.83 0.83
N PRO A 2 -30.35 2.00 0.43
CA PRO A 2 -29.84 1.46 -0.83
C PRO A 2 -29.99 -0.06 -0.85
N LYS A 3 -30.51 -0.60 -1.97
CA LYS A 3 -30.89 -2.02 -2.12
C LYS A 3 -29.71 -2.98 -2.34
N ARG A 4 -28.46 -2.49 -2.43
CA ARG A 4 -27.26 -3.33 -2.62
C ARG A 4 -26.56 -3.55 -1.28
N LYS A 5 -26.39 -4.81 -0.88
CA LYS A 5 -25.40 -5.19 0.14
C LYS A 5 -24.01 -4.85 -0.42
N GLY A 6 -23.20 -4.16 0.37
CA GLY A 6 -21.81 -3.88 0.03
C GLY A 6 -21.01 -5.18 -0.10
N VAL A 7 -19.97 -5.16 -0.92
CA VAL A 7 -18.98 -6.25 -1.02
C VAL A 7 -17.85 -5.97 -0.04
N LEU A 8 -17.36 -7.00 0.62
CA LEU A 8 -16.18 -6.88 1.47
C LEU A 8 -14.94 -6.65 0.61
N ILE A 9 -14.19 -5.59 0.92
CA ILE A 9 -12.95 -5.25 0.24
C ILE A 9 -11.80 -5.43 1.24
N ASP A 10 -10.95 -6.43 0.97
CA ASP A 10 -9.81 -6.81 1.81
C ASP A 10 -8.50 -6.25 1.21
N ALA A 11 -8.37 -4.92 1.25
CA ALA A 11 -7.25 -4.19 0.67
C ALA A 11 -6.63 -3.25 1.72
N GLN A 12 -5.32 -2.98 1.63
CA GLN A 12 -4.62 -2.13 2.62
C GLN A 12 -5.33 -0.78 2.85
N THR A 13 -5.75 -0.12 1.77
CA THR A 13 -6.47 1.17 1.83
C THR A 13 -7.82 1.08 2.55
N SER A 14 -8.56 -0.03 2.40
CA SER A 14 -9.88 -0.18 3.03
C SER A 14 -9.80 -0.28 4.55
N TYR A 15 -8.63 -0.64 5.09
CA TYR A 15 -8.35 -0.64 6.52
C TYR A 15 -7.61 0.61 6.99
N ALA A 16 -6.59 1.07 6.26
CA ALA A 16 -5.74 2.18 6.67
C ALA A 16 -6.54 3.48 6.89
N ILE A 17 -7.45 3.82 5.97
CA ILE A 17 -8.21 5.07 6.04
C ILE A 17 -9.15 5.10 7.26
N PRO A 18 -10.00 4.08 7.51
CA PRO A 18 -10.86 4.10 8.68
C PRO A 18 -10.10 4.12 10.02
N LEU A 19 -8.95 3.45 10.08
CA LEU A 19 -8.09 3.45 11.27
C LEU A 19 -7.47 4.83 11.51
N ALA A 20 -6.86 5.44 10.48
CA ALA A 20 -6.24 6.76 10.58
C ALA A 20 -7.25 7.87 10.93
N PHE A 21 -8.52 7.73 10.54
CA PHE A 21 -9.57 8.68 10.92
C PHE A 21 -10.29 8.32 12.22
N GLY A 22 -9.93 7.22 12.88
CA GLY A 22 -10.56 6.82 14.14
C GLY A 22 -12.06 6.51 14.04
N ILE A 23 -12.56 6.12 12.86
CA ILE A 23 -14.00 5.88 12.62
C ILE A 23 -14.43 4.42 12.85
N VAL A 24 -13.48 3.53 13.20
CA VAL A 24 -13.75 2.12 13.52
C VAL A 24 -14.32 2.02 14.93
N LYS A 25 -15.49 1.40 15.07
CA LYS A 25 -16.12 1.16 16.39
C LYS A 25 -15.26 0.23 17.25
N ASP A 26 -15.13 0.53 18.54
CA ASP A 26 -14.27 -0.20 19.48
C ASP A 26 -14.53 -1.72 19.48
N GLN A 27 -15.79 -2.14 19.43
CA GLN A 27 -16.17 -3.57 19.40
C GLN A 27 -15.60 -4.36 18.21
N TYR A 28 -15.14 -3.69 17.16
CA TYR A 28 -14.55 -4.31 15.98
C TYR A 28 -13.06 -4.00 15.81
N LYS A 29 -12.49 -3.13 16.66
CA LYS A 29 -11.16 -2.55 16.46
C LYS A 29 -10.07 -3.61 16.36
N ASP A 30 -10.04 -4.57 17.29
CA ASP A 30 -9.02 -5.62 17.30
C ASP A 30 -9.05 -6.49 16.05
N LYS A 31 -10.25 -6.95 15.65
CA LYS A 31 -10.41 -7.73 14.42
C LYS A 31 -10.04 -6.92 13.18
N PHE A 32 -10.37 -5.63 13.16
CA PHE A 32 -10.07 -4.73 12.05
C PHE A 32 -8.57 -4.50 11.91
N VAL A 33 -7.86 -4.28 13.03
CA VAL A 33 -6.40 -4.16 13.07
C VAL A 33 -5.74 -5.48 12.67
N ASN A 34 -6.19 -6.62 13.18
CA ASN A 34 -5.62 -7.92 12.78
C ASN A 34 -5.76 -8.18 11.28
N ASN A 35 -6.91 -7.87 10.69
CA ASN A 35 -7.10 -7.99 9.24
C ASN A 35 -6.18 -7.01 8.50
N PHE A 36 -6.06 -5.77 8.96
CA PHE A 36 -5.16 -4.78 8.38
C PHE A 36 -3.71 -5.29 8.36
N LEU A 37 -3.19 -5.76 9.51
CA LEU A 37 -1.83 -6.30 9.61
C LEU A 37 -1.64 -7.49 8.68
N ASN A 38 -2.62 -8.38 8.58
CA ASN A 38 -2.59 -9.49 7.63
C ASN A 38 -2.49 -8.99 6.18
N THR A 39 -3.19 -7.92 5.79
CA THR A 39 -3.06 -7.35 4.44
C THR A 39 -1.67 -6.75 4.15
N VAL A 40 -0.93 -6.35 5.18
CA VAL A 40 0.41 -5.78 5.06
C VAL A 40 1.47 -6.88 5.07
N SER A 41 1.36 -7.89 5.93
CA SER A 41 2.37 -8.93 6.10
C SER A 41 2.16 -10.18 5.23
N ARG A 42 1.15 -10.22 4.36
CA ARG A 42 0.95 -11.33 3.41
C ARG A 42 1.47 -10.98 2.03
N GLN A 43 1.78 -12.00 1.25
CA GLN A 43 1.94 -11.84 -0.19
C GLN A 43 0.63 -11.38 -0.82
N SER A 44 0.72 -10.42 -1.73
CA SER A 44 -0.45 -9.78 -2.33
C SER A 44 -0.44 -9.96 -3.84
N VAL A 45 -1.61 -10.23 -4.43
CA VAL A 45 -1.77 -10.28 -5.88
C VAL A 45 -2.25 -8.91 -6.36
N GLY A 46 -1.52 -8.27 -7.27
CA GLY A 46 -1.97 -7.01 -7.86
C GLY A 46 -2.89 -7.21 -9.05
N ASP A 47 -3.40 -6.10 -9.58
CA ASP A 47 -4.35 -6.09 -10.72
C ASP A 47 -3.73 -6.66 -12.01
N ASP A 48 -2.40 -6.70 -12.09
CA ASP A 48 -1.65 -7.34 -13.19
C ASP A 48 -1.50 -8.86 -13.02
N GLY A 49 -2.15 -9.45 -12.01
CA GLY A 49 -2.13 -10.87 -11.71
C GLY A 49 -0.82 -11.37 -11.10
N LYS A 50 0.15 -10.49 -10.85
CA LYS A 50 1.44 -10.88 -10.25
C LYS A 50 1.35 -10.90 -8.74
N THR A 51 2.13 -11.79 -8.15
CA THR A 51 2.29 -11.88 -6.69
C THR A 51 3.47 -11.01 -6.26
N TYR A 52 3.23 -10.21 -5.24
CA TYR A 52 4.19 -9.31 -4.61
C TYR A 52 4.55 -9.81 -3.22
N PRO A 53 5.78 -9.56 -2.75
CA PRO A 53 6.24 -10.05 -1.45
C PRO A 53 5.45 -9.42 -0.30
N GLU A 54 5.63 -9.99 0.89
CA GLU A 54 5.13 -9.38 2.13
C GLU A 54 5.67 -7.96 2.30
N TYR A 55 4.92 -7.11 3.00
CA TYR A 55 5.26 -5.70 3.20
C TYR A 55 5.41 -4.92 1.88
N SER A 56 4.74 -5.35 0.82
CA SER A 56 4.57 -4.57 -0.40
C SER A 56 3.59 -3.42 -0.16
N LEU A 57 3.89 -2.26 -0.74
CA LEU A 57 3.01 -1.10 -0.72
C LEU A 57 1.90 -1.28 -1.76
N MET A 58 0.77 -1.82 -1.35
CA MET A 58 -0.37 -2.17 -2.22
C MET A 58 -1.46 -1.09 -2.20
N THR A 59 -1.07 0.15 -1.96
CA THR A 59 -1.98 1.31 -1.90
C THR A 59 -1.79 2.26 -3.08
N GLY A 60 -2.89 2.85 -3.54
CA GLY A 60 -2.86 4.05 -4.38
C GLY A 60 -2.65 5.34 -3.57
N PHE A 61 -2.79 6.50 -4.21
CA PHE A 61 -2.42 7.80 -3.63
C PHE A 61 -3.00 8.06 -2.24
N ILE A 62 -4.31 7.86 -2.07
CA ILE A 62 -4.99 8.14 -0.80
C ILE A 62 -4.49 7.18 0.28
N GLY A 63 -4.39 5.88 0.01
CA GLY A 63 -3.94 4.91 1.00
C GLY A 63 -2.49 5.12 1.43
N THR A 64 -1.60 5.44 0.48
CA THR A 64 -0.17 5.65 0.74
C THR A 64 0.07 6.80 1.72
N ALA A 65 -0.77 7.85 1.69
CA ALA A 65 -0.65 8.97 2.62
C ALA A 65 -0.93 8.59 4.09
N TRP A 66 -1.72 7.54 4.33
CA TRP A 66 -2.23 7.20 5.67
C TRP A 66 -1.71 5.88 6.24
N ILE A 67 -1.19 4.97 5.40
CA ILE A 67 -0.88 3.60 5.83
C ILE A 67 0.15 3.52 6.96
N CYS A 68 1.24 4.31 6.89
CA CYS A 68 2.25 4.33 7.95
C CYS A 68 1.69 4.91 9.26
N MET A 69 0.84 5.93 9.17
CA MET A 69 0.20 6.54 10.32
C MET A 69 -0.75 5.53 10.99
N ALA A 70 -1.62 4.88 10.22
CA ALA A 70 -2.53 3.85 10.72
C ALA A 70 -1.79 2.68 11.41
N LEU A 71 -0.67 2.22 10.84
CA LEU A 71 0.18 1.20 11.46
C LEU A 71 0.77 1.69 12.79
N SER A 72 1.27 2.93 12.82
CA SER A 72 1.92 3.49 14.00
C SER A 72 0.92 3.76 15.13
N GLU A 73 -0.24 4.35 14.82
CA GLU A 73 -1.30 4.67 15.78
C GLU A 73 -1.98 3.42 16.37
N THR A 74 -1.93 2.31 15.65
CA THR A 74 -2.43 1.02 16.14
C THR A 74 -1.36 0.23 16.91
N GLY A 75 -0.17 0.80 17.12
CA GLY A 75 0.92 0.19 17.90
C GLY A 75 1.89 -0.70 17.11
N HIS A 76 1.80 -0.70 15.78
CA HIS A 76 2.55 -1.60 14.88
C HIS A 76 3.57 -0.83 14.03
N SER A 77 4.34 0.04 14.68
CA SER A 77 5.39 0.83 14.01
C SER A 77 6.46 -0.05 13.37
N ASP A 78 6.69 -1.26 13.88
CA ASP A 78 7.60 -2.24 13.30
C ASP A 78 7.15 -2.70 11.90
N TYR A 79 5.84 -2.83 11.66
CA TYR A 79 5.29 -3.12 10.32
C TYR A 79 5.51 -1.93 9.39
N ALA A 80 5.34 -0.70 9.87
CA ALA A 80 5.60 0.50 9.09
C ALA A 80 7.08 0.58 8.67
N TYR A 81 8.01 0.28 9.58
CA TYR A 81 9.44 0.21 9.26
C TYR A 81 9.77 -0.89 8.26
N LYS A 82 9.22 -2.10 8.42
CA LYS A 82 9.42 -3.20 7.45
C LYS A 82 8.96 -2.80 6.04
N MET A 83 7.83 -2.12 5.93
CA MET A 83 7.30 -1.64 4.65
C MET A 83 8.13 -0.48 4.07
N LEU A 84 8.58 0.45 4.91
CA LEU A 84 9.42 1.58 4.52
C LEU A 84 10.80 1.11 4.02
N LEU A 85 11.39 0.11 4.66
CA LEU A 85 12.71 -0.42 4.35
C LEU A 85 12.70 -1.51 3.26
N ASN A 86 11.51 -1.91 2.78
CA ASN A 86 11.41 -2.86 1.68
C ASN A 86 11.94 -2.24 0.38
N THR A 87 12.82 -2.96 -0.30
CA THR A 87 13.43 -2.54 -1.58
C THR A 87 12.87 -3.29 -2.78
N LYS A 88 11.97 -4.26 -2.57
CA LYS A 88 11.30 -5.01 -3.63
C LYS A 88 10.07 -4.26 -4.12
N PHE A 89 9.76 -4.36 -5.41
CA PHE A 89 8.55 -3.75 -5.97
C PHE A 89 7.27 -4.47 -5.48
N PRO A 90 6.19 -3.74 -5.17
CA PRO A 90 6.07 -2.29 -5.05
C PRO A 90 6.49 -1.79 -3.65
N SER A 91 7.37 -0.78 -3.59
CA SER A 91 7.81 -0.13 -2.35
C SER A 91 8.38 1.27 -2.62
N TRP A 92 8.57 2.06 -1.57
CA TRP A 92 9.18 3.40 -1.67
C TRP A 92 10.66 3.37 -2.09
N LEU A 93 11.42 2.36 -1.64
CA LEU A 93 12.85 2.28 -1.95
C LEU A 93 13.14 1.58 -3.28
N TYR A 94 12.16 0.88 -3.88
CA TYR A 94 12.35 0.31 -5.20
C TYR A 94 12.72 1.35 -6.27
N PRO A 95 12.02 2.50 -6.42
CA PRO A 95 12.47 3.61 -7.27
C PRO A 95 13.90 4.08 -7.00
N VAL A 96 14.30 4.16 -5.73
CA VAL A 96 15.65 4.60 -5.34
C VAL A 96 16.69 3.60 -5.86
N GLU A 97 16.44 2.30 -5.73
CA GLU A 97 17.28 1.24 -6.32
C GLU A 97 17.32 1.30 -7.86
N GLN A 98 16.29 1.88 -8.49
CA GLN A 98 16.26 2.16 -9.93
C GLN A 98 16.96 3.48 -10.32
N GLY A 99 17.41 4.29 -9.35
CA GLY A 99 18.14 5.55 -9.58
C GLY A 99 17.29 6.82 -9.42
N ALA A 100 16.10 6.73 -8.83
CA ALA A 100 15.27 7.90 -8.52
C ALA A 100 15.97 8.85 -7.54
N THR A 101 15.97 10.15 -7.85
CA THR A 101 16.37 11.23 -6.92
C THR A 101 15.19 12.05 -6.43
N THR A 102 13.98 11.75 -6.93
CA THR A 102 12.70 12.35 -6.57
C THR A 102 11.63 11.26 -6.44
N ILE A 103 10.48 11.57 -5.84
CA ILE A 103 9.33 10.65 -5.81
C ILE A 103 8.69 10.63 -7.20
N TRP A 104 8.48 9.44 -7.74
CA TRP A 104 7.82 9.24 -9.04
C TRP A 104 6.31 9.11 -8.92
N GLU A 105 5.60 9.43 -10.00
CA GLU A 105 4.15 9.25 -10.10
C GLU A 105 3.73 7.78 -9.93
N ARG A 106 4.51 6.86 -10.50
CA ARG A 106 4.36 5.41 -10.30
C ARG A 106 5.61 4.84 -9.67
N LEU A 107 5.42 3.85 -8.81
CA LEU A 107 6.54 3.13 -8.17
C LEU A 107 7.45 2.40 -9.19
N ASN A 108 6.98 2.20 -10.42
CA ASN A 108 7.73 1.66 -11.55
C ASN A 108 7.72 2.60 -12.77
N SER A 109 7.66 3.94 -12.58
CA SER A 109 7.73 4.91 -13.70
C SER A 109 8.93 4.67 -14.60
N TYR A 110 10.07 4.25 -14.04
CA TYR A 110 11.22 3.72 -14.76
C TYR A 110 11.76 2.46 -14.05
N THR A 111 12.27 1.51 -14.82
CA THR A 111 13.03 0.36 -14.30
C THR A 111 14.24 0.11 -15.19
N LYS A 112 15.35 -0.38 -14.63
CA LYS A 112 16.56 -0.75 -15.39
C LYS A 112 16.26 -1.79 -16.47
N ASP A 113 15.33 -2.71 -16.20
CA ASP A 113 14.99 -3.81 -17.10
C ASP A 113 14.02 -3.40 -18.22
N ASN A 114 13.02 -2.57 -17.94
CA ASN A 114 11.94 -2.25 -18.88
C ASN A 114 11.93 -0.79 -19.35
N GLY A 115 12.93 0.01 -18.94
CA GLY A 115 12.91 1.46 -19.14
C GLY A 115 11.64 2.08 -18.57
N PHE A 116 10.96 2.92 -19.35
CA PHE A 116 9.70 3.57 -18.97
C PHE A 116 8.44 2.69 -19.14
N GLY A 117 8.60 1.41 -19.50
CA GLY A 117 7.48 0.46 -19.58
C GLY A 117 6.38 0.85 -20.57
N GLY A 118 6.70 1.65 -21.60
CA GLY A 118 5.76 2.10 -22.63
C GLY A 118 4.73 3.14 -22.18
N ASN A 119 4.82 3.67 -20.95
CA ASN A 119 3.86 4.62 -20.37
C ASN A 119 4.37 6.07 -20.36
N ASN A 120 5.27 6.43 -21.29
CA ASN A 120 5.95 7.73 -21.33
C ASN A 120 4.99 8.92 -21.50
N SER A 121 3.75 8.69 -21.96
CA SER A 121 2.71 9.72 -22.08
C SER A 121 2.07 10.12 -20.74
N MET A 122 2.30 9.33 -19.68
CA MET A 122 1.76 9.54 -18.33
C MET A 122 2.86 9.70 -17.28
N ASN A 123 4.07 10.10 -17.68
CA ASN A 123 5.10 10.56 -16.76
C ASN A 123 5.47 11.98 -17.18
N SER A 124 5.46 12.92 -16.23
CA SER A 124 5.97 14.28 -16.46
C SER A 124 7.48 14.31 -16.18
N PHE A 125 8.28 14.84 -17.12
CA PHE A 125 9.74 15.03 -16.98
C PHE A 125 10.08 16.49 -16.68
#